data_AF-A0AAN6YJL8-F1
#
_entry.id   AF-A0AAN6YJL8-F1
#
_cell.length_a   1.000
_cell.length_b   1.000
_cell.length_c   1.000
_cell.angle_alpha   90.00
_cell.angle_beta   90.00
_cell.angle_gamma   90.00
#
_symmetry.space_group_name_H-M   'P 1'
#
loop_
_entity.id
_entity.type
_entity.pdbx_description
1 polymer ?
#
loop_
_entity_poly.entity_id
_entity_poly.type
_entity_poly.pdbx_seq_one_letter_code
_entity_poly.pdbx_strand_id
1 'polypeptide(L)' 'RPTSRRDFEIAVICALTLEADAVKALFDHHWDDDGPSYDKAIGDSNAYSTGVIGRHNVVLA' A
#
# COMPACT_ATOMS: atom_id res chain seq x y z
N ARG A 1 -3.23 10.37 7.12
CA ARG A 1 -3.77 9.50 6.05
C ARG A 1 -3.84 10.28 4.74
N PRO A 2 -3.42 9.70 3.61
CA PRO A 2 -3.65 10.25 2.27
C PRO A 2 -5.13 10.51 1.97
N THR A 3 -5.43 11.54 1.18
CA THR A 3 -6.82 11.92 0.84
C THR A 3 -7.33 11.12 -0.35
N SER A 4 -6.44 10.72 -1.25
CA SER A 4 -6.76 9.96 -2.45
C SER A 4 -5.70 8.92 -2.79
N ARG A 5 -6.04 7.95 -3.65
CA ARG A 5 -5.05 6.99 -4.19
C ARG A 5 -3.94 7.64 -5.01
N ARG A 6 -4.09 8.91 -5.42
CA ARG A 6 -3.07 9.66 -6.18
C ARG A 6 -2.00 10.28 -5.28
N ASP A 7 -2.22 10.26 -3.98
CA ASP A 7 -1.30 10.85 -2.99
C ASP A 7 -0.22 9.84 -2.56
N PHE A 8 -0.24 8.63 -3.14
CA PHE A 8 0.81 7.63 -3.03
C PHE A 8 1.78 7.80 -4.20
N GLU A 9 2.94 8.40 -3.91
CA GLU A 9 3.96 8.70 -4.93
C GLU A 9 4.97 7.56 -5.09
N ILE A 10 4.97 6.59 -4.17
CA ILE A 10 5.88 5.44 -4.17
C ILE A 10 5.05 4.16 -4.19
N ALA A 11 5.32 3.32 -5.19
CA ALA A 11 4.76 1.98 -5.32
C ALA A 11 5.87 0.93 -5.23
N VAL A 12 5.68 -0.08 -4.38
CA VAL A 12 6.51 -1.29 -4.33
C VAL A 12 5.66 -2.43 -4.89
N ILE A 13 6.19 -3.16 -5.87
CA ILE A 13 5.46 -4.25 -6.52
C ILE A 13 6.19 -5.56 -6.22
N CYS A 14 5.47 -6.50 -5.62
CA CYS A 14 5.96 -7.81 -5.24
C CYS A 14 5.19 -8.87 -6.02
N ALA A 15 5.91 -9.85 -6.59
CA ALA A 15 5.26 -10.95 -7.29
C ALA A 15 4.84 -12.05 -6.30
N LEU A 16 5.61 -12.22 -5.24
CA LEU A 16 5.39 -13.27 -4.25
C LEU A 16 4.88 -12.69 -2.93
N THR A 17 3.98 -13.43 -2.27
CA THR A 17 3.49 -13.08 -0.94
C THR A 17 4.63 -12.90 0.06
N LEU A 18 5.69 -13.71 -0.02
CA LEU A 18 6.83 -13.59 0.89
C LEU A 18 7.56 -12.24 0.77
N GLU A 19 7.66 -11.71 -0.45
CA GLU A 19 8.26 -10.39 -0.68
C GLU A 19 7.35 -9.29 -0.14
N ALA A 20 6.04 -9.42 -0.41
CA ALA A 20 5.04 -8.48 0.10
C ALA A 20 4.98 -8.47 1.63
N ASP A 21 5.03 -9.63 2.29
CA ASP A 21 5.04 -9.74 3.75
C ASP A 21 6.28 -9.06 4.34
N ALA A 22 7.45 -9.25 3.72
CA ALA A 22 8.68 -8.59 4.15
C ALA A 22 8.58 -7.06 4.03
N VAL A 23 8.06 -6.55 2.91
CA VAL A 23 7.87 -5.10 2.72
C VAL A 23 6.80 -4.55 3.67
N LYS A 24 5.70 -5.26 3.85
CA LYS A 24 4.60 -4.86 4.72
C LYS A 24 5.02 -4.78 6.19
N ALA A 25 5.97 -5.62 6.61
CA ALA A 25 6.57 -5.58 7.95
C ALA A 25 7.48 -4.35 8.17
N LEU A 26 7.92 -3.67 7.10
CA LEU A 26 8.72 -2.44 7.18
C LEU A 26 7.85 -1.17 7.26
N PHE A 27 6.53 -1.29 7.16
CA PHE A 27 5.66 -0.13 7.31
C PHE A 27 5.70 0.36 8.76
N ASP A 28 5.99 1.65 8.94
CA ASP A 28 5.91 2.33 10.23
C ASP A 28 4.45 2.50 10.68
N HIS A 29 3.53 2.52 9.72
CA HIS A 29 2.09 2.64 9.94
C HIS A 29 1.30 2.07 8.75
N HIS A 30 0.15 1.44 9.03
CA HIS A 30 -0.77 0.86 8.04
C HIS A 30 -2.02 1.72 7.91
N TRP A 31 -2.26 2.29 6.73
CA TRP A 31 -3.46 3.09 6.47
C TRP A 31 -4.71 2.23 6.32
N ASP A 32 -4.56 0.93 6.07
CA ASP A 32 -5.68 0.00 5.93
C ASP A 32 -6.46 -0.18 7.25
N ASP A 33 -5.85 0.14 8.40
CA ASP A 33 -6.48 0.07 9.72
C ASP A 33 -7.26 1.35 10.08
N ASP A 34 -6.97 2.47 9.39
CA ASP A 34 -7.49 3.81 9.68
C ASP A 34 -8.67 4.20 8.77
N GLY A 35 -9.44 3.23 8.28
CA GLY A 35 -10.63 3.46 7.44
C GLY A 35 -10.69 2.62 6.16
N PRO A 36 -11.57 2.99 5.21
CA PRO A 36 -11.81 2.18 4.01
C PRO A 36 -10.56 2.05 3.14
N SER A 37 -10.38 0.93 2.46
CA SER A 37 -9.27 0.77 1.51
C SER A 37 -9.37 1.76 0.36
N TYR A 38 -8.24 2.12 -0.23
CA TYR A 38 -8.24 2.91 -1.46
C TYR A 38 -8.69 2.04 -2.63
N ASP A 39 -9.62 2.57 -3.45
CA ASP A 39 -10.14 1.85 -4.61
C ASP A 39 -9.04 1.55 -5.64
N LYS A 40 -9.21 0.41 -6.34
CA LYS A 40 -8.41 0.01 -7.49
C LYS A 40 -9.22 0.10 -8.79
N ALA A 41 -8.53 0.03 -9.93
CA ALA A 41 -9.20 0.06 -11.22
C ALA A 41 -10.13 -1.16 -11.40
N ILE A 42 -11.24 -0.98 -12.12
CA ILE A 42 -12.16 -2.09 -12.45
C ILE A 42 -11.38 -3.15 -13.25
N GLY A 43 -11.45 -4.40 -12.81
CA GLY A 43 -10.74 -5.53 -13.42
C GLY A 43 -9.31 -5.75 -12.92
N ASP A 44 -8.80 -4.91 -12.02
CA ASP A 44 -7.48 -5.08 -11.43
C ASP A 44 -7.49 -6.22 -10.38
N SER A 45 -6.73 -7.28 -10.64
CA SER A 45 -6.61 -8.45 -9.77
C SER A 45 -5.55 -8.31 -8.68
N ASN A 46 -4.74 -7.25 -8.68
CA ASN A 46 -3.69 -7.06 -7.69
C ASN A 46 -4.28 -6.89 -6.29
N ALA A 47 -3.54 -7.39 -5.30
CA ALA A 47 -3.76 -7.03 -3.90
C ALA A 47 -3.04 -5.71 -3.65
N TYR A 48 -3.56 -4.89 -2.74
CA TYR A 48 -2.86 -3.68 -2.33
C TYR A 48 -2.85 -3.60 -0.81
N SER A 49 -1.75 -3.12 -0.26
CA SER A 49 -1.65 -2.67 1.13
C SER A 49 -1.10 -1.26 1.15
N THR A 50 -1.58 -0.41 2.04
CA THR A 50 -1.15 0.98 2.10
C THR A 50 -0.58 1.33 3.46
N GLY A 51 0.51 2.11 3.45
CA GLY A 51 1.17 2.48 4.70
C GLY A 51 2.17 3.61 4.54
N VAL A 52 3.03 3.73 5.54
CA VAL A 52 4.10 4.72 5.61
C VAL A 52 5.43 4.00 5.78
N ILE A 53 6.44 4.43 5.02
CA ILE A 53 7.85 4.11 5.28
C ILE A 53 8.61 5.43 5.38
N GLY A 54 9.18 5.69 6.55
CA GLY A 54 9.77 6.96 6.93
C GLY A 54 8.76 8.10 6.83
N ARG A 55 8.99 9.00 5.87
CA ARG A 55 8.11 10.16 5.61
C ARG A 55 7.22 9.99 4.38
N HIS A 56 7.24 8.82 3.76
CA HIS A 56 6.59 8.59 2.46
C HIS A 56 5.35 7.72 2.61
N ASN A 57 4.26 8.12 1.96
CA ASN A 57 3.10 7.24 1.78
C ASN A 57 3.44 6.24 0.69
N VAL A 58 3.35 4.95 1.02
CA VAL A 58 3.72 3.85 0.13
C VAL A 58 2.49 2.99 -0.13
N VAL A 59 2.30 2.63 -1.40
CA VAL A 59 1.41 1.53 -1.80
C VAL A 59 2.26 0.30 -2.12
N LEU A 60 1.91 -0.82 -1.52
CA LEU A 60 2.46 -2.14 -1.83
C LEU A 60 1.43 -2.89 -2.66
N ALA A 61 1.86 -3.45 -3.80
CA ALA A 61 1.06 -4.24 -4.73
C ALA A 61 1.62 -5.66 -4.86
#